data_AF-A0A1H1EAQ0-F1
#
_entry.id   AF-A0A1H1EAQ0-F1
#
_cell.length_a   1.000
_cell.length_b   1.000
_cell.length_c   1.000
_cell.angle_alpha   90.00
_cell.angle_beta   90.00
_cell.angle_gamma   90.00
#
_symmetry.space_group_name_H-M   'P 1'
#
loop_
_entity.id
_entity.type
_entity.pdbx_description
1 polymer ?
#
loop_
_entity_poly.entity_id
_entity_poly.type
_entity_poly.pdbx_seq_one_letter_code
_entity_poly.pdbx_strand_id
1 'polypeptide(L)'
;MRPFLRIEKPCEEPFEKMHDLPDGKFCDLCSKKVLDLSNLKDSEILSLIQENKGEKFCGMVFRNQLNRPLIEQRHQAQENYSRKTSFTKIAAGVALTASLVHSFPAQTKTVTKTEFVSPQSKKAKENQKKEDKTGDGNVVISGKVLFKGTNTSSTETTVHFITPQKVYSSKTDFQGLYTLEIPKEAVKEENLLEFDPGNYDYEGKLMIFKKEELQKNNIIYLTENDARKEYGYISEGIYANEKSLVFLAGNKLDYKTFNKSFSIFSDKYEVYYIPKSFKKVFTSDENIDDIYIAFVKH
;
A
#
# COMPACT_ATOMS: atom_id res chain seq x y z
N MET A 1 -12.73 4.00 2.45
CA MET A 1 -11.63 4.40 3.35
C MET A 1 -11.10 3.14 3.95
N ARG A 2 -9.79 2.95 3.86
CA ARG A 2 -9.11 1.94 4.66
C ARG A 2 -9.11 2.50 6.10
N PRO A 3 -9.87 1.91 7.04
CA PRO A 3 -9.97 2.41 8.42
C PRO A 3 -8.58 2.56 9.03
N PHE A 4 -8.37 3.45 9.99
CA PHE A 4 -7.10 3.51 10.71
C PHE A 4 -7.32 3.61 12.21
N LEU A 5 -6.33 3.17 12.97
CA LEU A 5 -6.36 3.27 14.42
C LEU A 5 -5.82 4.62 14.86
N ARG A 6 -6.50 5.27 15.79
CA ARG A 6 -5.99 6.46 16.47
C ARG A 6 -6.16 6.30 17.97
N ILE A 7 -5.12 6.60 18.74
CA ILE A 7 -5.26 6.76 20.19
C ILE A 7 -5.63 8.22 20.47
N GLU A 8 -6.84 8.44 20.98
CA GLU A 8 -7.31 9.77 21.39
C GLU A 8 -6.75 10.16 22.75
N LYS A 9 -6.71 9.19 23.67
CA LYS A 9 -6.23 9.37 25.04
C LYS A 9 -5.31 8.20 25.39
N PRO A 10 -3.98 8.41 25.40
CA PRO A 10 -3.04 7.43 25.93
C PRO A 10 -3.42 7.07 27.37
N CYS A 11 -3.27 5.80 27.73
CA CYS A 11 -3.44 5.37 29.11
C CYS A 11 -2.15 5.66 29.90
N GLU A 12 -2.29 6.16 31.11
CA GLU A 12 -1.15 6.49 31.99
C GLU A 12 -0.79 5.33 32.95
N GLU A 13 -1.64 4.31 33.04
CA GLU A 13 -1.38 3.13 33.87
C GLU A 13 -0.42 2.16 33.16
N PRO A 14 0.71 1.75 33.77
CA PRO A 14 1.61 0.77 33.18
C PRO A 14 0.89 -0.56 32.88
N PHE A 15 1.02 -1.05 31.65
CA PHE A 15 0.39 -2.29 31.19
C PHE A 15 0.74 -3.50 32.06
N GLU A 16 1.95 -3.54 32.63
CA GLU A 16 2.42 -4.60 33.53
C GLU A 16 1.67 -4.63 34.87
N LYS A 17 1.04 -3.53 35.28
CA LYS A 17 0.24 -3.44 36.50
C LYS A 17 -1.22 -3.83 36.31
N MET A 18 -1.66 -3.99 35.07
CA MET A 18 -3.02 -4.37 34.74
C MET A 18 -3.25 -5.89 34.90
N HIS A 19 -4.48 -6.27 35.20
CA HIS A 19 -4.87 -7.67 35.42
C HIS A 19 -4.99 -8.44 34.09
N ASP A 20 -4.46 -9.67 34.05
CA ASP A 20 -4.50 -10.49 32.83
C ASP A 20 -5.91 -10.93 32.44
N LEU A 21 -6.20 -10.86 31.14
CA LEU A 21 -7.38 -11.43 30.49
C LEU A 21 -6.94 -12.28 29.28
N PRO A 22 -7.78 -13.22 28.79
CA PRO A 22 -7.40 -14.10 27.67
C PRO A 22 -6.98 -13.38 26.37
N ASP A 23 -7.52 -12.19 26.11
CA ASP A 23 -7.35 -11.39 24.89
C ASP A 23 -6.83 -9.97 25.18
N GLY A 24 -6.22 -9.77 26.36
CA GLY A 24 -5.68 -8.47 26.75
C GLY A 24 -5.51 -8.32 28.25
N LYS A 25 -5.83 -7.14 28.77
CA LYS A 25 -5.75 -6.84 30.20
C LYS A 25 -6.92 -5.98 30.69
N PHE A 26 -7.16 -5.97 32.00
CA PHE A 26 -8.09 -5.06 32.64
C PHE A 26 -7.33 -3.95 33.37
N CYS A 27 -7.63 -2.71 33.00
CA CYS A 27 -7.04 -1.50 33.57
C CYS A 27 -7.93 -1.00 34.71
N ASP A 28 -7.39 -0.96 35.94
CA ASP A 28 -8.13 -0.50 37.11
C ASP A 28 -8.35 1.00 37.08
N LEU A 29 -7.38 1.76 36.55
CA LEU A 29 -7.44 3.23 36.51
C LEU A 29 -8.65 3.74 35.72
N CYS A 30 -8.96 3.11 34.59
CA CYS A 30 -10.11 3.49 33.75
C CYS A 30 -11.27 2.49 33.78
N SER A 31 -11.11 1.38 34.52
CA SER A 31 -12.08 0.28 34.63
C SER A 31 -12.52 -0.27 33.27
N LYS A 32 -11.55 -0.46 32.35
CA LYS A 32 -11.81 -0.96 31.00
C LYS A 32 -10.89 -2.12 30.63
N LYS A 33 -11.42 -2.96 29.76
CA LYS A 33 -10.67 -3.98 29.05
C LYS A 33 -9.82 -3.34 27.96
N VAL A 34 -8.52 -3.60 28.00
CA VAL A 34 -7.51 -3.20 27.01
C VAL A 34 -7.19 -4.42 26.16
N LEU A 35 -7.63 -4.43 24.90
CA LEU A 35 -7.38 -5.53 23.96
C LEU A 35 -5.96 -5.49 23.42
N ASP A 36 -5.27 -6.64 23.33
CA ASP A 36 -3.96 -6.70 22.66
C ASP A 36 -4.16 -6.87 21.14
N LEU A 37 -3.92 -5.79 20.38
CA LEU A 37 -3.98 -5.80 18.92
C LEU A 37 -2.59 -5.92 18.27
N SER A 38 -1.52 -5.98 19.06
CA SER A 38 -0.15 -5.85 18.56
C SER A 38 0.24 -6.96 17.57
N ASN A 39 -0.33 -8.15 17.73
CA ASN A 39 -0.07 -9.29 16.84
C ASN A 39 -1.17 -9.55 15.81
N LEU A 40 -2.20 -8.69 15.76
CA LEU A 40 -3.32 -8.86 14.82
C LEU A 40 -2.97 -8.26 13.46
N LYS A 41 -3.39 -8.94 12.40
CA LYS A 41 -3.36 -8.42 11.04
C LYS A 41 -4.42 -7.35 10.86
N ASP A 42 -4.24 -6.47 9.88
CA ASP A 42 -5.25 -5.44 9.60
C ASP A 42 -6.63 -6.03 9.32
N SER A 43 -6.73 -7.17 8.63
CA SER A 43 -8.03 -7.83 8.40
C SER A 43 -8.74 -8.24 9.70
N GLU A 44 -7.97 -8.67 10.69
CA GLU A 44 -8.48 -9.06 12.01
C GLU A 44 -8.88 -7.82 12.82
N ILE A 45 -8.05 -6.78 12.78
CA ILE A 45 -8.35 -5.48 13.39
C ILE A 45 -9.61 -4.88 12.75
N LEU A 46 -9.75 -4.95 11.42
CA LEU A 46 -10.92 -4.49 10.69
C LEU A 46 -12.18 -5.24 11.11
N SER A 47 -12.09 -6.56 11.24
CA SER A 47 -13.21 -7.39 11.73
C SER A 47 -13.62 -6.96 13.14
N LEU A 48 -12.64 -6.74 14.03
CA LEU A 48 -12.90 -6.30 15.40
C LEU A 48 -13.57 -4.92 15.46
N ILE A 49 -13.16 -3.99 14.60
CA ILE A 49 -13.79 -2.67 14.54
C ILE A 49 -15.22 -2.76 13.98
N GLN A 50 -15.45 -3.59 12.96
CA GLN A 50 -16.78 -3.84 12.40
C GLN A 50 -17.73 -4.45 13.44
N GLU A 51 -17.25 -5.44 14.21
CA GLU A 51 -17.99 -6.06 15.30
C GLU A 51 -18.36 -5.05 16.40
N ASN A 52 -17.44 -4.14 16.72
CA ASN A 52 -17.67 -3.04 17.67
C ASN A 52 -18.49 -1.87 17.09
N LYS A 53 -18.96 -1.96 15.84
CA LYS A 53 -19.80 -0.94 15.18
C LYS A 53 -19.21 0.49 15.24
N GLY A 54 -17.88 0.60 15.23
CA GLY A 54 -17.20 1.89 15.34
C GLY A 54 -17.23 2.53 16.73
N GLU A 55 -17.66 1.82 17.78
CA GLU A 55 -17.52 2.29 19.15
C GLU A 55 -16.06 2.33 19.59
N LYS A 56 -15.73 3.29 20.46
CA LYS A 56 -14.38 3.45 21.00
C LYS A 56 -14.10 2.33 21.99
N PHE A 57 -12.94 1.70 21.86
CA PHE A 57 -12.48 0.66 22.78
C PHE A 57 -11.06 0.95 23.23
N CYS A 58 -10.64 0.34 24.34
CA CYS A 58 -9.24 0.45 24.76
C CYS A 58 -8.44 -0.69 24.11
N GLY A 59 -7.30 -0.35 23.53
CA GLY A 59 -6.43 -1.35 22.93
C GLY A 59 -4.97 -0.99 23.06
N MET A 60 -4.13 -2.01 22.94
CA MET A 60 -2.69 -1.93 22.84
C MET A 60 -2.28 -2.28 21.42
N VAL A 61 -1.53 -1.38 20.80
CA VAL A 61 -1.08 -1.47 19.40
C VAL A 61 0.38 -1.11 19.33
N PHE A 62 1.08 -1.57 18.30
CA PHE A 62 2.33 -0.95 17.92
C PHE A 62 2.06 0.46 17.37
N ARG A 63 2.99 1.38 17.64
CA ARG A 63 2.87 2.78 17.18
C ARG A 63 2.68 2.87 15.66
N ASN A 64 3.29 1.96 14.91
CA ASN A 64 3.16 1.87 13.46
C ASN A 64 1.79 1.36 12.95
N GLN A 65 0.92 0.84 13.83
CA GLN A 65 -0.46 0.51 13.49
C GLN A 65 -1.37 1.74 13.60
N LEU A 66 -0.88 2.85 14.19
CA LEU A 66 -1.63 4.09 14.36
C LEU A 66 -1.49 5.02 13.16
N ASN A 67 -2.56 5.77 12.88
CA ASN A 67 -2.63 6.84 11.88
C ASN A 67 -2.20 6.42 10.46
N ARG A 68 -2.23 5.11 10.17
CA ARG A 68 -2.04 4.55 8.83
C ARG A 68 -3.26 3.76 8.38
N PRO A 69 -3.56 3.69 7.08
CA PRO A 69 -4.68 2.89 6.59
C PRO A 69 -4.50 1.39 6.89
N LEU A 70 -5.55 0.74 7.38
CA LEU A 70 -5.66 -0.71 7.55
C LEU A 70 -6.05 -1.36 6.22
N ILE A 71 -5.26 -2.33 5.79
CA ILE A 71 -5.36 -2.98 4.49
C ILE A 71 -6.06 -4.34 4.66
N GLU A 72 -7.21 -4.50 4.03
CA GLU A 72 -7.83 -5.82 3.92
C GLU A 72 -6.94 -6.68 3.00
N GLN A 73 -6.17 -7.59 3.58
CA GLN A 73 -5.50 -8.63 2.80
C GLN A 73 -6.58 -9.55 2.25
N ARG A 74 -7.03 -9.27 1.02
CA ARG A 74 -7.70 -10.29 0.22
C ARG A 74 -6.66 -11.37 0.00
N HIS A 75 -6.74 -12.42 0.80
CA HIS A 75 -6.19 -13.69 0.38
C HIS A 75 -6.78 -13.89 -1.01
N GLN A 76 -5.96 -13.74 -2.07
CA GLN A 76 -6.26 -14.45 -3.29
C GLN A 76 -6.35 -15.88 -2.79
N ALA A 77 -7.58 -16.39 -2.64
CA ALA A 77 -7.76 -17.81 -2.56
C ALA A 77 -6.96 -18.31 -3.75
N GLN A 78 -5.82 -18.94 -3.49
CA GLN A 78 -5.27 -19.89 -4.41
C GLN A 78 -6.36 -20.94 -4.51
N GLU A 79 -7.33 -20.67 -5.38
CA GLU A 79 -8.21 -21.68 -5.90
C GLU A 79 -7.28 -22.64 -6.60
N ASN A 80 -6.82 -23.62 -5.82
CA ASN A 80 -6.40 -24.90 -6.32
C ASN A 80 -7.64 -25.50 -6.99
N TYR A 81 -7.99 -24.96 -8.16
CA TYR A 81 -8.92 -25.54 -9.09
C TYR A 81 -8.25 -26.82 -9.58
N SER A 82 -8.44 -27.87 -8.80
CA SER A 82 -8.16 -29.24 -9.20
C SER A 82 -9.03 -29.50 -10.42
N ARG A 83 -8.44 -29.26 -11.59
CA ARG A 83 -9.01 -29.58 -12.90
C ARG A 83 -9.09 -31.10 -12.99
N LYS A 84 -10.10 -31.71 -12.36
CA LYS A 84 -10.62 -33.00 -12.80
C LYS A 84 -11.47 -32.73 -14.03
N THR A 85 -10.81 -32.54 -15.17
CA THR A 85 -11.48 -32.56 -16.46
C THR A 85 -11.79 -34.00 -16.80
N SER A 86 -13.02 -34.45 -16.49
CA SER A 86 -13.60 -35.62 -17.14
C SER A 86 -14.10 -35.20 -18.51
N PHE A 87 -13.22 -35.25 -19.52
CA PHE A 87 -13.63 -35.20 -20.92
C PHE A 87 -13.84 -36.61 -21.42
N THR A 88 -15.07 -37.09 -21.37
CA THR A 88 -15.49 -38.18 -22.24
C THR A 88 -16.94 -37.97 -22.62
N LYS A 89 -17.15 -37.25 -23.72
CA LYS A 89 -18.33 -37.45 -24.57
C LYS A 89 -17.84 -37.53 -26.01
N ILE A 90 -18.02 -38.73 -26.52
CA ILE A 90 -17.63 -39.28 -27.81
C ILE A 90 -18.33 -38.47 -28.92
N ALA A 91 -17.55 -37.93 -29.86
CA ALA A 91 -18.06 -37.48 -31.14
C ALA A 91 -18.03 -38.66 -32.11
N ALA A 92 -19.21 -39.14 -32.49
CA ALA A 92 -19.40 -40.20 -33.48
C ALA A 92 -19.41 -39.60 -34.90
N GLY A 93 -18.72 -40.28 -35.84
CA GLY A 93 -18.79 -40.06 -37.29
C GLY A 93 -17.95 -38.87 -37.76
N VAL A 94 -16.98 -39.01 -38.66
CA VAL A 94 -17.05 -39.66 -39.98
C VAL A 94 -15.67 -40.21 -40.35
N ALA A 95 -15.65 -41.43 -40.89
CA ALA A 95 -14.48 -42.07 -41.50
C ALA A 95 -14.26 -41.58 -42.94
N LEU A 96 -13.05 -41.89 -43.47
CA LEU A 96 -12.58 -41.79 -44.87
C LEU A 96 -11.99 -40.41 -45.22
N THR A 97 -10.76 -40.22 -45.72
CA THR A 97 -9.94 -41.02 -46.64
C THR A 97 -8.43 -40.79 -46.46
N ALA A 98 -7.65 -41.80 -46.83
CA ALA A 98 -6.19 -41.84 -46.88
C ALA A 98 -5.54 -40.96 -47.98
N SER A 99 -4.19 -40.90 -47.92
CA SER A 99 -3.19 -40.44 -48.92
C SER A 99 -2.72 -38.98 -48.69
N LEU A 100 -1.44 -38.60 -48.61
CA LEU A 100 -0.21 -39.13 -49.20
C LEU A 100 1.02 -38.88 -48.30
N VAL A 101 1.92 -39.86 -48.30
CA VAL A 101 3.32 -39.83 -47.85
C VAL A 101 4.13 -38.73 -48.56
N HIS A 102 4.96 -37.99 -47.82
CA HIS A 102 6.27 -37.52 -48.27
C HIS A 102 7.28 -37.51 -47.10
N SER A 103 8.32 -38.33 -47.26
CA SER A 103 9.55 -38.47 -46.47
C SER A 103 10.37 -37.17 -46.48
N PHE A 104 11.15 -36.77 -45.46
CA PHE A 104 12.49 -37.25 -45.05
C PHE A 104 12.99 -36.37 -43.86
N PRO A 105 14.19 -36.56 -43.27
CA PRO A 105 14.45 -37.42 -42.12
C PRO A 105 14.94 -36.65 -40.88
N ALA A 106 14.79 -37.25 -39.71
CA ALA A 106 15.58 -36.90 -38.53
C ALA A 106 17.05 -37.33 -38.76
N GLN A 107 18.00 -36.40 -38.64
CA GLN A 107 19.40 -36.74 -38.37
C GLN A 107 19.91 -35.94 -37.18
N THR A 108 20.29 -36.70 -36.17
CA THR A 108 21.10 -36.37 -35.01
C THR A 108 22.40 -35.67 -35.37
N LYS A 109 22.70 -34.54 -34.72
CA LYS A 109 24.07 -34.13 -34.45
C LYS A 109 24.28 -33.96 -32.95
N THR A 110 25.17 -34.82 -32.48
CA THR A 110 25.93 -34.89 -31.23
C THR A 110 26.08 -33.60 -30.45
N VAL A 111 25.75 -33.69 -29.16
CA VAL A 111 26.15 -32.77 -28.09
C VAL A 111 27.67 -32.91 -27.87
N THR A 112 28.41 -31.84 -28.14
CA THR A 112 29.75 -31.65 -27.58
C THR A 112 29.64 -30.61 -26.47
N LYS A 113 29.99 -31.07 -25.26
CA LYS A 113 30.13 -30.27 -24.05
C LYS A 113 31.26 -29.26 -24.26
N THR A 114 30.98 -27.97 -24.08
CA THR A 114 32.01 -26.96 -23.89
C THR A 114 31.70 -26.17 -22.62
N GLU A 115 32.72 -26.11 -21.78
CA GLU A 115 32.73 -25.59 -20.43
C GLU A 115 32.49 -24.08 -20.35
N PHE A 116 32.01 -23.68 -19.17
CA PHE A 116 31.94 -22.31 -18.71
C PHE A 116 33.31 -21.62 -18.80
N VAL A 117 33.35 -20.50 -19.50
CA VAL A 117 34.34 -19.45 -19.27
C VAL A 117 33.61 -18.12 -19.13
N SER A 118 33.66 -17.60 -17.91
CA SER A 118 33.29 -16.24 -17.55
C SER A 118 34.21 -15.22 -18.24
N PRO A 119 33.68 -14.09 -18.73
CA PRO A 119 34.47 -12.87 -18.85
C PRO A 119 34.00 -11.85 -17.82
N GLN A 120 34.81 -11.70 -16.77
CA GLN A 120 34.76 -10.58 -15.85
C GLN A 120 35.20 -9.29 -16.56
N SER A 121 34.43 -8.23 -16.33
CA SER A 121 34.81 -6.81 -16.35
C SER A 121 35.43 -6.21 -17.62
N LYS A 122 34.65 -5.35 -18.28
CA LYS A 122 35.17 -4.05 -18.74
C LYS A 122 34.29 -2.93 -18.20
N LYS A 123 34.91 -2.09 -17.38
CA LYS A 123 34.43 -0.75 -17.03
C LYS A 123 34.12 -0.01 -18.34
N ALA A 124 32.88 0.47 -18.49
CA ALA A 124 32.53 1.51 -19.43
C ALA A 124 31.94 2.68 -18.64
N LYS A 125 32.37 3.87 -19.04
CA LYS A 125 32.30 5.11 -18.30
C LYS A 125 30.88 5.65 -18.18
N GLU A 126 30.70 6.26 -17.02
CA GLU A 126 29.79 7.33 -16.65
C GLU A 126 29.67 8.45 -17.70
N ASN A 127 28.48 9.06 -17.70
CA ASN A 127 28.03 10.25 -18.44
C ASN A 127 27.58 10.08 -19.90
N GLN A 128 26.28 9.80 -20.07
CA GLN A 128 25.47 10.51 -21.05
C GLN A 128 24.19 11.03 -20.41
N LYS A 129 24.19 12.34 -20.20
CA LYS A 129 23.03 13.20 -20.02
C LYS A 129 22.14 13.02 -21.25
N LYS A 130 21.05 12.26 -21.13
CA LYS A 130 19.94 12.34 -22.10
C LYS A 130 19.02 13.45 -21.64
N GLU A 131 19.27 14.64 -22.16
CA GLU A 131 18.19 15.59 -22.43
C GLU A 131 17.31 14.95 -23.50
N ASP A 132 16.12 14.48 -23.12
CA ASP A 132 15.07 14.19 -24.09
C ASP A 132 14.21 15.43 -24.26
N LYS A 133 14.26 16.01 -25.46
CA LYS A 133 13.32 17.04 -25.89
C LYS A 133 12.17 16.35 -26.64
N THR A 134 10.97 16.71 -26.18
CA THR A 134 9.65 16.69 -26.82
C THR A 134 8.95 15.33 -26.98
N GLY A 135 7.78 15.19 -26.35
CA GLY A 135 6.82 14.17 -26.78
C GLY A 135 5.56 13.95 -25.94
N ASP A 136 5.59 14.14 -24.63
CA ASP A 136 4.40 13.89 -23.81
C ASP A 136 4.30 14.86 -22.62
N GLY A 137 3.08 15.20 -22.25
CA GLY A 137 2.76 16.13 -21.15
C GLY A 137 3.19 15.63 -19.77
N ASN A 138 3.87 14.48 -19.69
CA ASN A 138 4.20 13.80 -18.45
C ASN A 138 5.63 14.12 -17.95
N VAL A 139 5.80 14.06 -16.63
CA VAL A 139 7.06 14.03 -15.89
C VAL A 139 7.27 12.60 -15.40
N VAL A 140 8.48 12.09 -15.57
CA VAL A 140 8.88 10.80 -15.02
C VAL A 140 9.60 11.04 -13.69
N ILE A 141 9.09 10.42 -12.63
CA ILE A 141 9.68 10.41 -11.29
C ILE A 141 10.29 9.02 -11.07
N SER A 142 11.54 8.96 -10.63
CA SER A 142 12.24 7.71 -10.38
C SER A 142 13.01 7.73 -9.07
N GLY A 143 13.19 6.57 -8.47
CA GLY A 143 13.95 6.44 -7.25
C GLY A 143 14.13 4.98 -6.85
N LYS A 144 14.68 4.79 -5.66
CA LYS A 144 14.94 3.48 -5.07
C LYS A 144 14.38 3.43 -3.66
N VAL A 145 13.70 2.35 -3.31
CA VAL A 145 13.26 2.06 -1.94
C VAL A 145 14.10 0.91 -1.39
N LEU A 146 14.62 1.09 -0.17
CA LEU A 146 15.38 0.09 0.56
C LEU A 146 14.83 -0.05 1.97
N PHE A 147 15.03 -1.21 2.58
CA PHE A 147 14.69 -1.46 3.97
C PHE A 147 15.92 -1.21 4.86
N LYS A 148 15.77 -0.35 5.87
CA LYS A 148 16.82 -0.03 6.84
C LYS A 148 17.19 -1.29 7.62
N GLY A 149 18.48 -1.52 7.84
CA GLY A 149 18.99 -2.73 8.51
C GLY A 149 19.50 -3.76 7.49
N THR A 150 18.66 -4.17 6.54
CA THR A 150 19.08 -5.12 5.48
C THR A 150 19.74 -4.44 4.29
N ASN A 151 19.41 -3.16 4.02
CA ASN A 151 19.75 -2.45 2.78
C ASN A 151 19.32 -3.21 1.52
N THR A 152 18.26 -4.02 1.63
CA THR A 152 17.68 -4.78 0.52
C THR A 152 16.31 -4.24 0.12
N SER A 153 15.80 -4.70 -1.02
CA SER A 153 14.42 -4.52 -1.45
C SER A 153 13.78 -5.90 -1.62
N SER A 154 13.65 -6.63 -0.51
CA SER A 154 13.10 -7.99 -0.49
C SER A 154 11.59 -8.04 -0.74
N THR A 155 10.90 -6.91 -0.62
CA THR A 155 9.45 -6.80 -0.81
C THR A 155 9.09 -5.65 -1.73
N GLU A 156 8.08 -5.87 -2.56
CA GLU A 156 7.49 -4.89 -3.45
C GLU A 156 6.86 -3.74 -2.64
N THR A 157 7.30 -2.52 -2.89
CA THR A 157 6.70 -1.30 -2.31
C THR A 157 5.84 -0.63 -3.37
N THR A 158 4.62 -0.28 -3.01
CA THR A 158 3.77 0.58 -3.83
C THR A 158 4.08 2.04 -3.52
N VAL A 159 4.37 2.82 -4.55
CA VAL A 159 4.65 4.25 -4.46
C VAL A 159 3.44 5.00 -4.99
N HIS A 160 2.83 5.84 -4.16
CA HIS A 160 1.69 6.67 -4.53
C HIS A 160 2.11 8.14 -4.63
N PHE A 161 1.77 8.81 -5.73
CA PHE A 161 1.77 10.27 -5.85
C PHE A 161 0.34 10.77 -5.68
N ILE A 162 0.09 11.47 -4.57
CA ILE A 162 -1.27 11.77 -4.11
C ILE A 162 -1.67 13.18 -4.50
N THR A 163 -2.73 13.31 -5.29
CA THR A 163 -3.40 14.58 -5.60
C THR A 163 -4.88 14.51 -5.27
N PRO A 164 -5.58 15.64 -5.08
CA PRO A 164 -7.02 15.61 -4.85
C PRO A 164 -7.80 14.99 -6.01
N GLN A 165 -7.31 15.16 -7.26
CA GLN A 165 -8.00 14.71 -8.47
C GLN A 165 -7.74 13.24 -8.80
N LYS A 166 -6.55 12.72 -8.46
CA LYS A 166 -6.13 11.35 -8.77
C LYS A 166 -4.93 10.93 -7.93
N VAL A 167 -4.84 9.65 -7.61
CA VAL A 167 -3.61 9.03 -7.10
C VAL A 167 -2.94 8.24 -8.22
N TYR A 168 -1.68 8.57 -8.50
CA TYR A 168 -0.87 7.84 -9.47
C TYR A 168 0.00 6.86 -8.71
N SER A 169 0.08 5.62 -9.17
CA SER A 169 0.75 4.55 -8.42
C SER A 169 1.65 3.72 -9.31
N SER A 170 2.79 3.30 -8.78
CA SER A 170 3.64 2.26 -9.36
C SER A 170 4.22 1.40 -8.26
N LYS A 171 4.85 0.29 -8.66
CA LYS A 171 5.46 -0.67 -7.74
C LYS A 171 6.95 -0.73 -8.00
N THR A 172 7.73 -0.96 -6.95
CA THR A 172 9.16 -1.18 -7.08
C THR A 172 9.45 -2.53 -7.73
N ASP A 173 10.51 -2.62 -8.51
CA ASP A 173 11.05 -3.91 -8.97
C ASP A 173 11.79 -4.65 -7.84
N PHE A 174 12.37 -5.82 -8.16
CA PHE A 174 13.14 -6.65 -7.22
C PHE A 174 14.44 -5.99 -6.72
N GLN A 175 14.88 -4.90 -7.35
CA GLN A 175 16.01 -4.10 -6.90
C GLN A 175 15.56 -2.89 -6.07
N GLY A 176 14.24 -2.68 -5.91
CA GLY A 176 13.65 -1.55 -5.21
C GLY A 176 13.51 -0.31 -6.09
N LEU A 177 13.76 -0.39 -7.39
CA LEU A 177 13.64 0.75 -8.30
C LEU A 177 12.18 0.94 -8.68
N TYR A 178 11.71 2.19 -8.65
CA TYR A 178 10.40 2.55 -9.17
C TYR A 178 10.52 3.64 -10.23
N THR A 179 9.53 3.68 -11.11
CA THR A 179 9.32 4.77 -12.08
C THR A 179 7.83 5.10 -12.08
N LEU A 180 7.49 6.38 -12.14
CA LEU A 180 6.12 6.87 -12.08
C LEU A 180 5.94 8.01 -13.08
N GLU A 181 4.97 7.86 -13.99
CA GLU A 181 4.64 8.86 -15.00
C GLU A 181 3.47 9.72 -14.51
N ILE A 182 3.70 11.03 -14.38
CA ILE A 182 2.76 11.99 -13.82
C ILE A 182 2.54 13.14 -14.82
N PRO A 183 1.30 13.53 -15.15
CA PRO A 183 1.05 14.74 -15.94
C PRO A 183 1.71 15.97 -15.31
N LYS A 184 2.38 16.79 -16.11
CA LYS A 184 3.09 18.00 -15.67
C LYS A 184 2.17 18.95 -14.90
N GLU A 185 0.90 19.00 -15.28
CA GLU A 185 -0.14 19.83 -14.68
C GLU A 185 -0.52 19.36 -13.27
N ALA A 186 -0.29 18.07 -12.95
CA ALA A 186 -0.52 17.51 -11.63
C ALA A 186 0.64 17.79 -10.64
N VAL A 187 1.83 18.14 -11.15
CA VAL A 187 3.01 18.44 -10.34
C VAL A 187 2.97 19.88 -9.84
N LYS A 188 3.00 20.03 -8.51
CA LYS A 188 3.05 21.32 -7.80
C LYS A 188 4.46 21.62 -7.29
N GLU A 189 4.65 22.77 -6.65
CA GLU A 189 5.92 23.13 -6.00
C GLU A 189 6.27 22.16 -4.86
N GLU A 190 5.27 21.73 -4.08
CA GLU A 190 5.38 20.67 -3.07
C GLU A 190 4.36 19.57 -3.38
N ASN A 191 4.80 18.32 -3.28
CA ASN A 191 4.02 17.14 -3.67
C ASN A 191 4.12 16.07 -2.60
N LEU A 192 3.04 15.32 -2.39
CA LEU A 192 3.00 14.26 -1.39
C LEU A 192 3.19 12.89 -2.06
N LEU A 193 4.21 12.16 -1.62
CA LEU A 193 4.42 10.76 -1.98
C LEU A 193 4.20 9.87 -0.75
N GLU A 194 3.58 8.72 -0.97
CA GLU A 194 3.47 7.63 0.00
C GLU A 194 4.27 6.42 -0.50
N PHE A 195 5.03 5.80 0.39
CA PHE A 195 5.76 4.56 0.16
C PHE A 195 5.12 3.49 1.04
N ASP A 196 4.27 2.65 0.46
CA ASP A 196 3.54 1.58 1.13
C ASP A 196 4.25 0.23 0.89
N PRO A 197 4.90 -0.37 1.90
CA PRO A 197 5.61 -1.64 1.75
C PRO A 197 4.69 -2.85 1.49
N GLY A 198 3.36 -2.69 1.60
CA GLY A 198 2.39 -3.76 1.37
C GLY A 198 2.45 -4.90 2.39
N ASN A 199 3.26 -4.75 3.45
CA ASN A 199 3.46 -5.72 4.53
C ASN A 199 3.52 -5.01 5.90
N TYR A 200 3.57 -5.80 6.97
CA TYR A 200 3.62 -5.32 8.36
C TYR A 200 5.01 -5.38 8.98
N ASP A 201 6.03 -5.72 8.21
CA ASP A 201 7.40 -5.79 8.71
C ASP A 201 8.06 -4.41 8.70
N TYR A 202 7.57 -3.52 7.83
CA TYR A 202 8.12 -2.19 7.61
C TYR A 202 7.06 -1.09 7.71
N GLU A 203 7.49 0.08 8.17
CA GLU A 203 6.64 1.26 8.32
C GLU A 203 6.48 1.95 6.97
N GLY A 204 5.24 2.16 6.53
CA GLY A 204 4.93 3.00 5.38
C GLY A 204 5.29 4.46 5.65
N LYS A 205 5.67 5.19 4.60
CA LYS A 205 6.22 6.54 4.77
C LYS A 205 5.56 7.56 3.87
N LEU A 206 5.05 8.64 4.46
CA LEU A 206 4.64 9.85 3.75
C LEU A 206 5.78 10.86 3.71
N MET A 207 6.04 11.43 2.54
CA MET A 207 7.11 12.41 2.34
C MET A 207 6.66 13.53 1.40
N ILE A 208 7.00 14.77 1.77
CA ILE A 208 6.83 15.93 0.89
C ILE A 208 8.10 16.05 0.04
N PHE A 209 7.91 16.17 -1.26
CA PHE A 209 8.98 16.43 -2.22
C PHE A 209 8.72 17.75 -2.94
N LYS A 210 9.78 18.56 -3.04
CA LYS A 210 9.75 19.72 -3.92
C LYS A 210 9.83 19.28 -5.38
N LYS A 211 9.29 20.09 -6.28
CA LYS A 211 9.30 19.84 -7.72
C LYS A 211 10.69 19.49 -8.26
N GLU A 212 11.74 20.18 -7.80
CA GLU A 212 13.12 19.96 -8.23
C GLU A 212 13.72 18.68 -7.64
N GLU A 213 13.17 18.16 -6.54
CA GLU A 213 13.60 16.92 -5.89
C GLU A 213 13.00 15.69 -6.57
N LEU A 214 11.82 15.82 -7.18
CA LEU A 214 11.15 14.73 -7.89
C LEU A 214 11.93 14.21 -9.10
N GLN A 215 12.76 15.07 -9.71
CA GLN A 215 13.59 14.71 -10.85
C GLN A 215 14.95 14.11 -10.45
N LYS A 216 15.25 14.06 -9.15
CA LYS A 216 16.46 13.44 -8.63
C LYS A 216 16.19 11.98 -8.29
N ASN A 217 17.16 11.11 -8.56
CA ASN A 217 17.10 9.73 -8.12
C ASN A 217 17.30 9.66 -6.60
N ASN A 218 16.19 9.68 -5.87
CA ASN A 218 16.18 9.61 -4.41
C ASN A 218 16.22 8.16 -3.94
N ILE A 219 17.03 7.89 -2.91
CA ILE A 219 17.01 6.61 -2.19
C ILE A 219 16.23 6.82 -0.89
N ILE A 220 15.14 6.07 -0.74
CA ILE A 220 14.24 6.12 0.40
C ILE A 220 14.47 4.87 1.25
N TYR A 221 14.68 5.08 2.54
CA TYR A 221 14.78 3.99 3.51
C TYR A 221 13.47 3.88 4.28
N LEU A 222 12.82 2.71 4.20
CA LEU A 222 11.73 2.32 5.08
C LEU A 222 12.32 1.63 6.31
N THR A 223 11.80 1.98 7.47
CA THR A 223 12.25 1.42 8.75
C THR A 223 11.48 0.17 9.07
N GLU A 224 12.14 -0.80 9.70
CA GLU A 224 11.42 -1.89 10.36
C GLU A 224 10.43 -1.29 11.35
N ASN A 225 9.29 -1.96 11.45
CA ASN A 225 8.19 -1.49 12.24
C ASN A 225 8.59 -1.34 13.71
N ASP A 226 8.37 -0.14 14.28
CA ASP A 226 8.70 0.15 15.68
C ASP A 226 7.87 -0.73 16.62
N ALA A 227 8.53 -1.70 17.26
CA ALA A 227 7.92 -2.64 18.20
C ALA A 227 7.51 -1.98 19.53
N ARG A 228 7.63 -0.65 19.69
CA ARG A 228 7.09 0.05 20.86
C ARG A 228 5.57 0.06 20.81
N LYS A 229 4.96 -0.50 21.85
CA LYS A 229 3.50 -0.54 22.03
C LYS A 229 3.01 0.76 22.67
N GLU A 230 1.93 1.30 22.13
CA GLU A 230 1.10 2.34 22.73
C GLU A 230 -0.26 1.75 23.09
N TYR A 231 -0.88 2.22 24.17
CA TYR A 231 -2.19 1.76 24.59
C TYR A 231 -3.03 2.89 25.14
N GLY A 232 -4.33 2.83 24.88
CA GLY A 232 -5.24 3.91 25.21
C GLY A 232 -6.58 3.76 24.51
N TYR A 233 -7.38 4.83 24.53
CA TYR A 233 -8.64 4.88 23.82
C TYR A 233 -8.42 4.91 22.32
N ILE A 234 -8.67 3.78 21.67
CA ILE A 234 -8.66 3.64 20.23
C ILE A 234 -10.02 4.09 19.70
N SER A 235 -9.99 5.03 18.77
CA SER A 235 -11.11 5.33 17.89
C SER A 235 -10.80 4.91 16.47
N GLU A 236 -11.85 4.50 15.77
CA GLU A 236 -11.80 4.28 14.35
C GLU A 236 -11.74 5.66 13.66
N GLY A 237 -10.57 5.99 13.10
CA GLY A 237 -10.40 7.16 12.25
C GLY A 237 -11.04 6.90 10.89
N ILE A 238 -12.37 6.97 10.81
CA ILE A 238 -13.10 6.86 9.54
C ILE A 238 -13.77 8.18 9.16
N TYR A 239 -14.24 8.91 10.16
CA TYR A 239 -15.14 10.03 9.94
C TYR A 239 -14.39 11.35 10.02
N ALA A 240 -14.50 12.11 8.94
CA ALA A 240 -14.08 13.50 8.90
C ALA A 240 -14.88 14.30 9.95
N ASN A 241 -14.30 15.35 10.51
CA ASN A 241 -14.97 16.25 11.46
C ASN A 241 -14.95 17.69 10.93
N GLU A 242 -15.39 18.65 11.74
CA GLU A 242 -15.44 20.06 11.36
C GLU A 242 -14.08 20.69 11.03
N LYS A 243 -12.98 20.05 11.44
CA LYS A 243 -11.60 20.44 11.10
C LYS A 243 -11.01 19.57 9.99
N SER A 244 -11.78 18.70 9.36
CA SER A 244 -11.31 17.87 8.25
C SER A 244 -11.66 18.53 6.91
N LEU A 245 -10.71 18.51 5.98
CA LEU A 245 -10.97 18.87 4.59
C LEU A 245 -11.21 17.61 3.76
N VAL A 246 -12.34 17.50 3.08
CA VAL A 246 -12.66 16.33 2.24
C VAL A 246 -12.65 16.71 0.77
N PHE A 247 -11.96 15.91 -0.04
CA PHE A 247 -12.03 15.94 -1.49
C PHE A 247 -12.71 14.66 -2.01
N LEU A 248 -13.65 14.79 -2.94
CA LEU A 248 -14.20 13.70 -3.72
C LEU A 248 -13.89 13.93 -5.20
N ALA A 249 -13.00 13.11 -5.76
CA ALA A 249 -12.54 13.23 -7.15
C ALA A 249 -12.14 14.68 -7.52
N GLY A 250 -11.34 15.31 -6.64
CA GLY A 250 -10.84 16.68 -6.80
C GLY A 250 -11.76 17.79 -6.30
N ASN A 251 -13.05 17.51 -6.05
CA ASN A 251 -14.01 18.51 -5.59
C ASN A 251 -14.10 18.52 -4.06
N LYS A 252 -14.16 19.71 -3.45
CA LYS A 252 -14.40 19.81 -2.01
C LYS A 252 -15.80 19.28 -1.67
N LEU A 253 -15.88 18.49 -0.61
CA LEU A 253 -17.13 17.92 -0.09
C LEU A 253 -17.27 18.28 1.39
N ASP A 254 -18.48 18.60 1.82
CA ASP A 254 -18.79 18.78 3.24
C ASP A 254 -18.58 17.47 4.01
N TYR A 255 -17.94 17.55 5.18
CA TYR A 255 -17.57 16.37 5.97
C TYR A 255 -18.78 15.56 6.43
N LYS A 256 -19.91 16.22 6.78
CA LYS A 256 -21.13 15.52 7.21
C LYS A 256 -21.72 14.73 6.05
N THR A 257 -21.72 15.32 4.87
CA THR A 257 -22.18 14.67 3.63
C THR A 257 -21.29 13.49 3.27
N PHE A 258 -19.97 13.66 3.35
CA PHE A 258 -19.01 12.57 3.17
C PHE A 258 -19.27 11.44 4.16
N ASN A 259 -19.33 11.73 5.46
CA ASN A 259 -19.55 10.73 6.50
C ASN A 259 -20.86 9.97 6.32
N LYS A 260 -21.94 10.66 5.97
CA LYS A 260 -23.25 10.04 5.73
C LYS A 260 -23.22 9.10 4.53
N SER A 261 -22.57 9.49 3.43
CA SER A 261 -22.43 8.62 2.27
C SER A 261 -21.50 7.45 2.56
N PHE A 262 -20.36 7.75 3.20
CA PHE A 262 -19.33 6.79 3.52
C PHE A 262 -19.82 5.71 4.50
N SER A 263 -20.64 6.06 5.50
CA SER A 263 -21.19 5.08 6.44
C SER A 263 -22.12 4.06 5.78
N ILE A 264 -22.74 4.41 4.65
CA ILE A 264 -23.67 3.53 3.92
C ILE A 264 -22.93 2.74 2.83
N PHE A 265 -21.93 3.34 2.18
CA PHE A 265 -21.29 2.80 0.97
C PHE A 265 -19.77 2.68 1.11
N SER A 266 -19.27 2.36 2.30
CA SER A 266 -17.82 2.38 2.61
C SER A 266 -16.97 1.52 1.66
N ASP A 267 -17.52 0.40 1.19
CA ASP A 267 -16.90 -0.53 0.23
C ASP A 267 -16.67 0.11 -1.15
N LYS A 268 -17.54 1.05 -1.55
CA LYS A 268 -17.50 1.79 -2.82
C LYS A 268 -16.49 2.92 -2.84
N TYR A 269 -15.86 3.25 -1.71
CA TYR A 269 -14.91 4.34 -1.64
C TYR A 269 -13.48 3.85 -1.47
N GLU A 270 -12.58 4.36 -2.29
CA GLU A 270 -11.15 4.41 -2.01
C GLU A 270 -10.86 5.77 -1.37
N VAL A 271 -10.21 5.79 -0.20
CA VAL A 271 -9.94 7.05 0.52
C VAL A 271 -8.53 7.01 1.08
N TYR A 272 -7.81 8.09 0.84
CA TYR A 272 -6.49 8.38 1.36
C TYR A 272 -6.60 9.40 2.48
N TYR A 273 -6.11 9.05 3.66
CA TYR A 273 -6.04 9.94 4.81
C TYR A 273 -4.69 10.66 4.82
N ILE A 274 -4.72 11.99 4.94
CA ILE A 274 -3.53 12.83 5.02
C ILE A 274 -3.47 13.45 6.42
N PRO A 275 -2.48 13.07 7.24
CA PRO A 275 -2.31 13.64 8.58
C PRO A 275 -1.99 15.14 8.57
N LYS A 276 -2.23 15.80 9.71
CA LYS A 276 -1.95 17.22 9.94
C LYS A 276 -0.58 17.70 9.48
N SER A 277 0.45 16.89 9.68
CA SER A 277 1.83 17.21 9.30
C SER A 277 2.02 17.43 7.79
N PHE A 278 1.13 16.86 6.96
CA PHE A 278 1.21 16.90 5.50
C PHE A 278 0.13 17.79 4.87
N LYS A 279 -0.77 18.40 5.66
CA LYS A 279 -1.91 19.17 5.14
C LYS A 279 -1.51 20.33 4.21
N LYS A 280 -0.33 20.91 4.44
CA LYS A 280 0.18 22.10 3.73
C LYS A 280 0.33 21.88 2.22
N VAL A 281 0.49 20.62 1.78
CA VAL A 281 0.53 20.25 0.35
C VAL A 281 -0.81 20.55 -0.35
N PHE A 282 -1.91 20.58 0.40
CA PHE A 282 -3.26 20.67 -0.15
C PHE A 282 -4.00 21.95 0.29
N THR A 283 -3.71 22.48 1.48
CA THR A 283 -4.34 23.69 2.00
C THR A 283 -3.41 24.44 2.96
N SER A 284 -3.44 25.77 2.90
CA SER A 284 -2.79 26.66 3.87
C SER A 284 -3.68 27.01 5.07
N ASP A 285 -4.93 26.53 5.08
CA ASP A 285 -5.87 26.81 6.17
C ASP A 285 -5.40 26.20 7.50
N GLU A 286 -5.17 27.05 8.49
CA GLU A 286 -4.70 26.63 9.80
C GLU A 286 -5.77 25.88 10.61
N ASN A 287 -7.05 26.11 10.32
CA ASN A 287 -8.19 25.47 11.01
C ASN A 287 -8.40 24.01 10.61
N ILE A 288 -7.79 23.58 9.50
CA ILE A 288 -7.87 22.19 9.04
C ILE A 288 -6.83 21.34 9.77
N ASP A 289 -7.25 20.27 10.41
CA ASP A 289 -6.37 19.33 11.10
C ASP A 289 -5.96 18.16 10.20
N ASP A 290 -6.79 17.70 9.28
CA ASP A 290 -6.48 16.58 8.40
C ASP A 290 -7.28 16.61 7.10
N ILE A 291 -6.91 15.73 6.15
CA ILE A 291 -7.50 15.73 4.81
C ILE A 291 -7.87 14.31 4.40
N TYR A 292 -9.02 14.19 3.76
CA TYR A 292 -9.55 12.95 3.20
C TYR A 292 -9.66 13.12 1.69
N ILE A 293 -8.93 12.33 0.92
CA ILE A 293 -9.01 12.32 -0.54
C ILE A 293 -9.71 11.04 -0.96
N ALA A 294 -10.94 11.18 -1.45
CA ALA A 294 -11.84 10.08 -1.76
C ALA A 294 -12.10 9.94 -3.26
N PHE A 295 -12.22 8.68 -3.71
CA PHE A 295 -12.61 8.28 -5.05
C PHE A 295 -13.67 7.19 -4.96
N VAL A 296 -14.58 7.15 -5.93
CA VAL A 296 -15.58 6.08 -6.05
C VAL A 296 -14.96 4.96 -6.88
N LYS A 297 -14.97 3.74 -6.35
CA LYS A 297 -14.57 2.53 -7.07
C LYS A 297 -15.65 2.19 -8.08
N HIS A 298 -15.25 1.99 -9.33
CA HIS A 298 -16.12 1.52 -10.40
C HIS A 298 -16.15 0.00 -10.48
#